data_AF-A0A5J4ZF43-F1
#
_entry.id   AF-A0A5J4ZF43-F1
#
_cell.length_a   1.000
_cell.length_b   1.000
_cell.length_c   1.000
_cell.angle_alpha   90.00
_cell.angle_beta   90.00
_cell.angle_gamma   90.00
#
_symmetry.space_group_name_H-M   'P 1'
#
loop_
_entity.id
_entity.type
_entity.pdbx_description
1 polymer ?
#
loop_
_entity_poly.entity_id
_entity_poly.type
_entity_poly.pdbx_seq_one_letter_code
_entity_poly.pdbx_strand_id
1 'polypeptide(L)'
;MTQLEYEFEIILSRVTSLIGISLGTNITSSTYSSSITDSTYSFNYVDYDIDYNYSEHGPKIKESISDLRTIAERMNSAGHLRDCVKVYKSVRKSFLDENLRRLGIEKLSINEVRRLEWGVLEAQIGQFIRAALICVRILFPSEKQLCEQIFEGLGTGTADACFTEMVKDRAIQLFNFAEAIGKSRRPPQRLFKILEVHKKLSDLLPYIDSAFRSKSLRSVFDHAAGILPQLAESARRILLGFENDVLHELSDFVHHRGGIHPTTKYVMNYIIHMSHFKETLTKLIISMPSKEENRRYSNDLTILDIEEIAQFERERNALPAHLIWIIHILQLKLKIKSKSYNDTSLALLFMMNNVHYVVQKIQESPVLGEMIGDDYLEKLADFVRQGVTAYQTSTWEAIFHCLRDEGANQSRKNCSLGQRLKTFNAMFEEVHRTQATWSVPDLRLRKELRDSILAELIPAYRVEMASVRSKCLAVIGL
;
A
#
# COMPACT_ATOMS: atom_id res chain seq x y z
N MET A 1 61.16 5.71 -8.30
CA MET A 1 59.92 5.69 -7.49
C MET A 1 58.80 6.49 -8.15
N THR A 2 59.00 7.78 -8.41
CA THR A 2 58.02 8.63 -9.14
C THR A 2 57.56 8.06 -10.49
N GLN A 3 58.44 7.41 -11.25
CA GLN A 3 58.07 6.74 -12.50
C GLN A 3 57.14 5.53 -12.27
N LEU A 4 57.37 4.74 -11.21
CA LEU A 4 56.50 3.60 -10.88
C LEU A 4 55.13 4.07 -10.39
N GLU A 5 55.07 5.17 -9.65
CA GLU A 5 53.81 5.82 -9.25
C GLU A 5 53.00 6.26 -10.48
N TYR A 6 53.67 6.89 -11.45
CA TYR A 6 53.05 7.34 -12.70
C TYR A 6 52.56 6.16 -13.55
N GLU A 7 53.37 5.10 -13.69
CA GLU A 7 52.97 3.88 -14.40
C GLU A 7 51.78 3.19 -13.73
N PHE A 8 51.78 3.12 -12.39
CA PHE A 8 50.65 2.59 -11.61
C PHE A 8 49.37 3.39 -11.87
N GLU A 9 49.44 4.72 -11.85
CA GLU A 9 48.29 5.60 -12.10
C GLU A 9 47.70 5.41 -13.51
N ILE A 10 48.55 5.30 -14.54
CA ILE A 10 48.12 5.08 -15.93
C ILE A 10 47.38 3.76 -16.06
N ILE A 11 47.97 2.66 -15.56
CA ILE A 11 47.36 1.33 -15.68
C ILE A 11 46.04 1.29 -14.91
N LEU A 12 46.01 1.86 -13.70
CA LEU A 12 44.81 1.92 -12.87
C LEU A 12 43.69 2.74 -13.52
N SER A 13 44.03 3.86 -14.17
CA SER A 13 43.07 4.68 -14.90
C SER A 13 42.47 3.95 -16.10
N ARG A 14 43.28 3.17 -16.82
CA ARG A 14 42.82 2.32 -17.93
C ARG A 14 41.86 1.22 -17.44
N VAL A 15 42.22 0.50 -16.39
CA VAL A 15 41.36 -0.51 -15.76
C VAL A 15 40.03 0.11 -15.32
N THR A 16 40.10 1.27 -14.69
CA THR A 16 38.93 2.02 -14.22
C THR A 16 37.98 2.40 -15.36
N SER A 17 38.52 2.85 -16.50
CA SER A 17 37.73 3.14 -17.69
C SER A 17 37.03 1.90 -18.26
N LEU A 18 37.75 0.77 -18.37
CA LEU A 18 37.20 -0.49 -18.88
C LEU A 18 36.08 -1.03 -17.98
N ILE A 19 36.26 -0.97 -16.66
CA ILE A 19 35.23 -1.35 -15.68
C ILE A 19 34.00 -0.43 -15.83
N GLY A 20 34.21 0.88 -15.99
CA GLY A 20 33.13 1.85 -16.19
C GLY A 20 32.30 1.60 -17.45
N ILE A 21 32.93 1.18 -18.55
CA ILE A 21 32.26 0.80 -19.80
C ILE A 21 31.41 -0.46 -19.59
N SER A 22 31.97 -1.49 -18.95
CA SER A 22 31.27 -2.75 -18.68
C SER A 22 30.05 -2.57 -17.75
N LEU A 23 30.13 -1.62 -16.81
CA LEU A 23 28.98 -1.23 -15.99
C LEU A 23 27.93 -0.47 -16.81
N GLY A 24 28.34 0.40 -17.72
CA GLY A 24 27.45 1.23 -18.54
C GLY A 24 26.58 0.44 -19.54
N THR A 25 27.11 -0.61 -20.15
CA THR A 25 26.38 -1.45 -21.13
C THR A 25 25.28 -2.29 -20.47
N ASN A 26 25.52 -2.82 -19.27
CA ASN A 26 24.52 -3.63 -18.55
C ASN A 26 23.45 -2.78 -17.87
N ILE A 27 23.77 -1.54 -17.49
CA ILE A 27 22.80 -0.58 -16.89
C ILE A 27 21.83 -0.02 -17.93
N THR A 28 22.18 0.00 -19.22
CA THR A 28 21.37 0.59 -20.32
C THR A 28 20.45 -0.40 -21.03
N SER A 29 20.75 -1.71 -21.04
CA SER A 29 20.01 -2.73 -21.80
C SER A 29 18.59 -3.07 -21.30
N SER A 30 18.07 -2.38 -20.27
CA SER A 30 16.79 -2.72 -19.63
C SER A 30 15.68 -1.67 -19.78
N THR A 31 15.79 -0.74 -20.71
CA THR A 31 14.71 0.23 -20.98
C THR A 31 13.94 -0.21 -22.22
N TYR A 32 13.19 -1.31 -22.14
CA TYR A 32 12.17 -1.60 -23.14
C TYR A 32 10.90 -0.82 -22.78
N SER A 33 10.60 0.14 -23.66
CA SER A 33 9.32 0.82 -23.73
C SER A 33 8.22 -0.19 -24.06
N SER A 34 7.14 -0.19 -23.28
CA SER A 34 5.83 -0.53 -23.83
C SER A 34 4.80 0.48 -23.37
N SER A 35 4.21 1.13 -24.37
CA SER A 35 3.05 1.99 -24.24
C SER A 35 1.77 1.17 -24.40
N ILE A 36 0.77 1.51 -23.59
CA ILE A 36 -0.70 1.51 -23.84
C ILE A 36 -1.52 0.71 -22.79
N THR A 37 -2.20 1.53 -21.98
CA THR A 37 -3.49 1.41 -21.26
C THR A 37 -3.65 0.54 -20.00
N ASP A 38 -4.26 1.20 -19.01
CA ASP A 38 -4.91 0.73 -17.78
C ASP A 38 -4.07 0.07 -16.68
N SER A 39 -3.65 0.96 -15.76
CA SER A 39 -3.54 0.77 -14.30
C SER A 39 -3.34 -0.67 -13.81
N THR A 40 -2.20 -1.26 -14.15
CA THR A 40 -1.62 -2.40 -13.45
C THR A 40 -0.11 -2.19 -13.40
N TYR A 41 0.38 -1.62 -12.30
CA TYR A 41 1.82 -1.41 -12.09
C TYR A 41 2.49 -2.78 -11.85
N SER A 42 2.83 -3.46 -12.94
CA SER A 42 3.74 -4.60 -12.93
C SER A 42 5.17 -4.09 -13.08
N PHE A 43 5.91 -4.03 -11.97
CA PHE A 43 7.36 -3.88 -11.99
C PHE A 43 7.98 -5.28 -11.96
N ASN A 44 8.29 -5.80 -13.14
CA ASN A 44 9.07 -7.04 -13.29
C ASN A 44 10.49 -6.82 -12.76
N TYR A 45 10.83 -7.57 -11.72
CA TYR A 45 12.13 -7.53 -11.06
C TYR A 45 13.09 -8.48 -11.80
N VAL A 46 13.98 -7.93 -12.63
CA VAL A 46 15.08 -8.70 -13.22
C VAL A 46 16.24 -8.67 -12.23
N ASP A 47 16.61 -9.85 -11.76
CA ASP A 47 17.78 -10.08 -10.92
C ASP A 47 19.05 -9.92 -11.79
N TYR A 48 19.78 -8.81 -11.60
CA TYR A 48 21.03 -8.56 -12.32
C TYR A 48 22.20 -9.12 -11.50
N ASP A 49 22.60 -10.34 -11.81
CA ASP A 49 23.98 -10.76 -11.55
C ASP A 49 24.84 -10.27 -12.73
N ILE A 50 25.65 -9.23 -12.49
CA ILE A 50 26.66 -8.79 -13.45
C ILE A 50 27.90 -9.66 -13.25
N ASP A 51 28.00 -10.73 -14.05
CA ASP A 51 29.21 -11.55 -14.09
C ASP A 51 30.26 -10.90 -15.01
N TYR A 52 31.25 -10.23 -14.40
CA TYR A 52 32.37 -9.56 -15.09
C TYR A 52 33.23 -10.52 -15.93
N ASN A 53 33.13 -11.83 -15.71
CA ASN A 53 33.96 -12.82 -16.40
C ASN A 53 33.58 -13.03 -17.87
N TYR A 54 32.40 -12.59 -18.32
CA TYR A 54 31.93 -12.78 -19.70
C TYR A 54 32.09 -11.55 -20.62
N SER A 55 32.70 -10.45 -20.14
CA SER A 55 32.96 -9.28 -20.98
C SER A 55 34.16 -9.48 -21.91
N GLU A 56 34.10 -8.93 -23.13
CA GLU A 56 35.21 -8.92 -24.11
C GLU A 56 36.52 -8.35 -23.52
N HIS A 57 36.41 -7.52 -22.49
CA HIS A 57 37.53 -6.83 -21.84
C HIS A 57 38.08 -7.57 -20.61
N GLY A 58 37.45 -8.67 -20.18
CA GLY A 58 37.85 -9.44 -18.99
C GLY A 58 39.32 -9.87 -18.96
N PRO A 59 39.88 -10.45 -20.05
CA PRO A 59 41.29 -10.84 -20.09
C PRO A 59 42.25 -9.66 -19.91
N LYS A 60 41.98 -8.54 -20.57
CA LYS A 60 42.81 -7.32 -20.51
C LYS A 60 42.77 -6.66 -19.12
N ILE A 61 41.62 -6.72 -18.46
CA ILE A 61 41.47 -6.28 -17.07
C ILE A 61 42.32 -7.15 -16.13
N LYS A 62 42.28 -8.48 -16.28
CA LYS A 62 43.10 -9.40 -15.46
C LYS A 62 44.60 -9.16 -15.62
N GLU A 63 45.08 -8.99 -16.85
CA GLU A 63 46.49 -8.68 -17.13
C GLU A 63 46.91 -7.36 -16.46
N SER A 64 46.10 -6.31 -16.62
CA SER A 64 46.40 -5.01 -16.01
C SER A 64 46.39 -5.05 -14.48
N ILE A 65 45.52 -5.86 -13.86
CA ILE A 65 45.51 -6.06 -12.40
C ILE A 65 46.78 -6.79 -11.94
N SER A 66 47.28 -7.77 -12.71
CA SER A 66 48.54 -8.46 -12.43
C SER A 66 49.74 -7.49 -12.49
N ASP A 67 49.74 -6.59 -13.47
CA ASP A 67 50.76 -5.54 -13.59
C ASP A 67 50.72 -4.58 -12.39
N LEU A 68 49.52 -4.11 -12.02
CA LEU A 68 49.32 -3.26 -10.84
C LEU A 68 49.83 -3.93 -9.57
N ARG A 69 49.55 -5.23 -9.39
CA ARG A 69 50.06 -6.01 -8.26
C ARG A 69 51.59 -6.07 -8.26
N THR A 70 52.20 -6.34 -9.40
CA THR A 70 53.67 -6.42 -9.53
C THR A 70 54.34 -5.08 -9.21
N ILE A 71 53.74 -3.96 -9.64
CA ILE A 71 54.21 -2.61 -9.29
C ILE A 71 54.05 -2.36 -7.79
N ALA A 72 52.90 -2.72 -7.20
CA ALA A 72 52.65 -2.57 -5.77
C ALA A 72 53.63 -3.37 -4.92
N GLU A 73 53.97 -4.61 -5.32
CA GLU A 73 54.99 -5.45 -4.70
C GLU A 73 56.37 -4.78 -4.72
N ARG A 74 56.80 -4.26 -5.87
CA ARG A 74 58.08 -3.52 -6.00
C ARG A 74 58.11 -2.27 -5.13
N MET A 75 57.02 -1.50 -5.11
CA MET A 75 56.91 -0.32 -4.26
C MET A 75 56.92 -0.66 -2.77
N ASN A 76 56.32 -1.80 -2.39
CA ASN A 76 56.35 -2.30 -1.02
C ASN A 76 57.77 -2.71 -0.58
N SER A 77 58.51 -3.45 -1.43
CA SER A 77 59.91 -3.81 -1.16
C SER A 77 60.82 -2.58 -0.99
N ALA A 78 60.50 -1.47 -1.65
CA ALA A 78 61.20 -0.20 -1.53
C ALA A 78 60.72 0.67 -0.34
N GLY A 79 59.73 0.23 0.45
CA GLY A 79 59.20 0.99 1.59
C GLY A 79 58.18 2.09 1.23
N HIS A 80 57.73 2.15 -0.02
CA HIS A 80 56.86 3.21 -0.56
C HIS A 80 55.40 2.75 -0.78
N LEU A 81 54.95 1.70 -0.10
CA LEU A 81 53.57 1.19 -0.22
C LEU A 81 52.51 2.27 0.06
N ARG A 82 52.78 3.18 1.00
CA ARG A 82 51.85 4.27 1.35
C ARG A 82 51.56 5.20 0.17
N ASP A 83 52.54 5.46 -0.68
CA ASP A 83 52.38 6.35 -1.83
C ASP A 83 51.61 5.65 -2.96
N CYS A 84 51.86 4.35 -3.17
CA CYS A 84 51.04 3.50 -4.04
C CYS A 84 49.55 3.50 -3.63
N VAL A 85 49.27 3.30 -2.34
CA VAL A 85 47.90 3.32 -1.80
C VAL A 85 47.23 4.71 -1.94
N LYS A 86 48.00 5.81 -1.82
CA LYS A 86 47.45 7.16 -2.05
C LYS A 86 47.03 7.35 -3.51
N VAL A 87 47.87 6.94 -4.47
CA VAL A 87 47.55 7.02 -5.90
C VAL A 87 46.31 6.18 -6.21
N TYR A 88 46.26 4.95 -5.69
CA TYR A 88 45.11 4.07 -5.83
C TYR A 88 43.81 4.73 -5.36
N LYS A 89 43.82 5.25 -4.12
CA LYS A 89 42.67 5.93 -3.53
C LYS A 89 42.23 7.15 -4.35
N SER A 90 43.17 7.93 -4.88
CA SER A 90 42.85 9.13 -5.68
C SER A 90 42.01 8.76 -6.92
N VAL A 91 42.50 7.82 -7.73
CA VAL A 91 41.86 7.40 -8.99
C VAL A 91 40.52 6.73 -8.71
N ARG A 92 40.49 5.76 -7.79
CA ARG A 92 39.30 4.94 -7.55
C ARG A 92 38.21 5.67 -6.78
N LYS A 93 38.55 6.61 -5.91
CA LYS A 93 37.57 7.48 -5.25
C LYS A 93 36.83 8.35 -6.28
N SER A 94 37.56 8.96 -7.22
CA SER A 94 36.92 9.72 -8.31
C SER A 94 35.96 8.85 -9.14
N PHE A 95 36.32 7.58 -9.40
CA PHE A 95 35.45 6.64 -10.11
C PHE A 95 34.17 6.31 -9.35
N LEU A 96 34.27 5.99 -8.06
CA LEU A 96 33.09 5.70 -7.22
C LEU A 96 32.17 6.93 -7.14
N ASP A 97 32.76 8.12 -6.95
CA ASP A 97 32.03 9.38 -6.86
C ASP A 97 31.24 9.68 -8.13
N GLU A 98 31.84 9.45 -9.30
CA GLU A 98 31.19 9.62 -10.59
C GLU A 98 30.04 8.62 -10.79
N ASN A 99 30.23 7.36 -10.43
CA ASN A 99 29.17 6.35 -10.54
C ASN A 99 27.99 6.65 -9.61
N LEU A 100 28.25 7.10 -8.37
CA LEU A 100 27.19 7.49 -7.44
C LEU A 100 26.40 8.71 -7.96
N ARG A 101 27.09 9.69 -8.57
CA ARG A 101 26.44 10.83 -9.24
C ARG A 101 25.58 10.39 -10.43
N ARG A 102 26.10 9.50 -11.29
CA ARG A 102 25.35 8.93 -12.43
C ARG A 102 24.13 8.13 -12.00
N LEU A 103 24.19 7.48 -10.84
CA LEU A 103 23.06 6.79 -10.23
C LEU A 103 22.06 7.75 -9.56
N GLY A 104 22.36 9.05 -9.51
CA GLY A 104 21.53 10.12 -8.93
C GLY A 104 21.45 10.11 -7.41
N ILE A 105 22.49 9.59 -6.74
CA ILE A 105 22.61 9.73 -5.29
C ILE A 105 23.11 11.14 -4.99
N GLU A 106 22.16 12.06 -4.79
CA GLU A 106 22.44 13.41 -4.33
C GLU A 106 22.68 13.45 -2.82
N LYS A 107 23.49 14.40 -2.35
CA LYS A 107 23.63 14.68 -0.92
C LYS A 107 22.44 15.49 -0.45
N LEU A 108 21.30 14.82 -0.23
CA LEU A 108 20.11 15.47 0.31
C LEU A 108 20.12 15.37 1.84
N SER A 109 19.92 16.52 2.49
CA SER A 109 19.66 16.59 3.92
C SER A 109 18.23 16.13 4.24
N ILE A 110 18.01 15.73 5.50
CA ILE A 110 16.67 15.36 6.01
C ILE A 110 15.65 16.49 5.78
N ASN A 111 16.08 17.75 5.86
CA ASN A 111 15.21 18.91 5.70
C ASN A 111 14.82 19.15 4.23
N GLU A 112 15.71 18.85 3.29
CA GLU A 112 15.40 18.92 1.86
C GLU A 112 14.41 17.82 1.48
N VAL A 113 14.65 16.56 1.91
CA VAL A 113 13.73 15.43 1.68
C VAL A 113 12.33 15.70 2.24
N ARG A 114 12.23 16.42 3.37
CA ARG A 114 10.95 16.83 3.97
C ARG A 114 10.18 17.85 3.14
N ARG A 115 10.85 18.69 2.35
CA ARG A 115 10.25 19.80 1.59
C ARG A 115 9.90 19.42 0.16
N LEU A 116 10.40 18.28 -0.33
CA LEU A 116 10.10 17.81 -1.68
C LEU A 116 8.61 17.49 -1.88
N GLU A 117 8.12 17.84 -3.07
CA GLU A 117 6.84 17.40 -3.56
C GLU A 117 6.81 15.87 -3.69
N TRP A 118 5.63 15.27 -3.50
CA TRP A 118 5.48 13.82 -3.51
C TRP A 118 5.96 13.17 -4.82
N GLY A 119 5.57 13.69 -5.99
CA GLY A 119 5.96 13.08 -7.27
C GLY A 119 7.47 13.03 -7.47
N VAL A 120 8.19 14.07 -7.05
CA VAL A 120 9.66 14.12 -7.11
C VAL A 120 10.28 13.13 -6.13
N LEU A 121 9.78 13.11 -4.89
CA LEU A 121 10.28 12.18 -3.87
C LEU A 121 10.04 10.71 -4.27
N GLU A 122 8.90 10.39 -4.86
CA GLU A 122 8.58 9.04 -5.33
C GLU A 122 9.58 8.56 -6.40
N ALA A 123 9.91 9.42 -7.36
CA ALA A 123 10.93 9.13 -8.38
C ALA A 123 12.31 8.92 -7.74
N GLN A 124 12.70 9.77 -6.78
CA GLN A 124 13.97 9.65 -6.06
C GLN A 124 14.05 8.38 -5.19
N ILE A 125 12.94 7.93 -4.59
CA ILE A 125 12.88 6.65 -3.87
C ILE A 125 13.19 5.49 -4.83
N GLY A 126 12.58 5.48 -6.02
CA GLY A 126 12.86 4.47 -7.04
C GLY A 126 14.33 4.48 -7.49
N GLN A 127 14.88 5.68 -7.70
CA GLN A 127 16.29 5.86 -8.04
C GLN A 127 17.23 5.38 -6.93
N PHE A 128 16.93 5.70 -5.67
CA PHE A 128 17.66 5.20 -4.52
C PHE A 128 17.64 3.67 -4.44
N ILE A 129 16.49 3.02 -4.60
CA ILE A 129 16.39 1.56 -4.55
C ILE A 129 17.30 0.93 -5.60
N ARG A 130 17.24 1.43 -6.84
CA ARG A 130 18.12 0.98 -7.94
C ARG A 130 19.59 1.20 -7.61
N ALA A 131 19.93 2.39 -7.11
CA ALA A 131 21.30 2.74 -6.79
C ALA A 131 21.84 1.89 -5.63
N ALA A 132 21.04 1.63 -4.60
CA ALA A 132 21.41 0.78 -3.47
C ALA A 132 21.69 -0.65 -3.89
N LEU A 133 20.85 -1.22 -4.77
CA LEU A 133 21.06 -2.55 -5.35
C LEU A 133 22.40 -2.63 -6.08
N ILE A 134 22.68 -1.67 -6.98
CA ILE A 134 23.93 -1.63 -7.76
C ILE A 134 25.14 -1.43 -6.85
N CYS A 135 25.07 -0.50 -5.89
CA CYS A 135 26.19 -0.23 -5.02
C CYS A 135 26.55 -1.44 -4.15
N VAL A 136 25.56 -2.06 -3.51
CA VAL A 136 25.76 -3.14 -2.55
C VAL A 136 26.12 -4.46 -3.23
N ARG A 137 25.50 -4.79 -4.36
CA ARG A 137 25.74 -6.08 -5.03
C ARG A 137 26.92 -6.05 -6.00
N ILE A 138 27.25 -4.89 -6.54
CA ILE A 138 28.22 -4.79 -7.64
C ILE A 138 29.39 -3.88 -7.25
N LEU A 139 29.17 -2.58 -7.03
CA LEU A 139 30.28 -1.63 -6.91
C LEU A 139 31.17 -1.88 -5.67
N PHE A 140 30.57 -2.09 -4.49
CA PHE A 140 31.34 -2.30 -3.26
C PHE A 140 32.07 -3.65 -3.27
N PRO A 141 31.44 -4.78 -3.64
CA PRO A 141 32.16 -6.05 -3.80
C PRO A 141 33.28 -6.00 -4.84
N SER A 142 33.06 -5.37 -5.99
CA SER A 142 34.10 -5.22 -7.03
C SER A 142 35.29 -4.39 -6.54
N GLU A 143 35.04 -3.33 -5.78
CA GLU A 143 36.12 -2.52 -5.20
C GLU A 143 36.91 -3.29 -4.14
N LYS A 144 36.23 -4.07 -3.31
CA LYS A 144 36.88 -4.94 -2.33
C LYS A 144 37.80 -5.96 -3.02
N GLN A 145 37.28 -6.64 -4.03
CA GLN A 145 38.03 -7.62 -4.81
C GLN A 145 39.26 -7.00 -5.49
N LEU A 146 39.14 -5.77 -6.03
CA LEU A 146 40.26 -5.07 -6.65
C LEU A 146 41.35 -4.72 -5.63
N CYS A 147 40.96 -4.22 -4.45
CA CYS A 147 41.88 -3.97 -3.33
C CYS A 147 42.61 -5.25 -2.88
N GLU A 148 41.90 -6.36 -2.76
CA GLU A 148 42.48 -7.67 -2.40
C GLU A 148 43.47 -8.13 -3.47
N GLN A 149 43.08 -8.12 -4.75
CA GLN A 149 43.95 -8.56 -5.84
C GLN A 149 45.27 -7.78 -5.93
N ILE A 150 45.26 -6.48 -5.62
CA ILE A 150 46.45 -5.63 -5.72
C ILE A 150 47.28 -5.61 -4.43
N PHE A 151 46.64 -5.55 -3.26
CA PHE A 151 47.32 -5.28 -1.98
C PHE A 151 47.30 -6.43 -0.97
N GLU A 152 46.63 -7.55 -1.24
CA GLU A 152 46.64 -8.69 -0.33
C GLU A 152 48.05 -9.25 -0.15
N GLY A 153 48.46 -9.42 1.11
CA GLY A 153 49.83 -9.80 1.50
C GLY A 153 50.82 -8.64 1.53
N LEU A 154 50.45 -7.44 1.08
CA LEU A 154 51.29 -6.24 1.11
C LEU A 154 51.00 -5.38 2.35
N GLY A 155 51.87 -5.47 3.35
CA GLY A 155 51.68 -4.76 4.63
C GLY A 155 50.53 -5.35 5.46
N THR A 156 50.50 -5.02 6.76
CA THR A 156 49.50 -5.55 7.68
C THR A 156 48.14 -4.88 7.48
N GLY A 157 47.21 -5.56 6.81
CA GLY A 157 45.82 -5.11 6.65
C GLY A 157 45.61 -3.94 5.67
N THR A 158 46.57 -3.71 4.76
CA THR A 158 46.53 -2.57 3.82
C THR A 158 45.31 -2.61 2.88
N ALA A 159 44.98 -3.78 2.32
CA ALA A 159 43.85 -3.95 1.42
C ALA A 159 42.52 -3.57 2.09
N ASP A 160 42.28 -4.09 3.29
CA ASP A 160 41.08 -3.79 4.10
C ASP A 160 40.99 -2.31 4.50
N ALA A 161 42.12 -1.71 4.90
CA ALA A 161 42.16 -0.29 5.24
C ALA A 161 41.88 0.60 4.02
N CYS A 162 42.47 0.26 2.87
CA CYS A 162 42.26 0.96 1.60
C CYS A 162 40.79 0.92 1.17
N PHE A 163 40.18 -0.28 1.16
CA PHE A 163 38.76 -0.47 0.86
C PHE A 163 37.86 0.31 1.83
N THR A 164 38.15 0.22 3.14
CA THR A 164 37.38 0.91 4.19
C THR A 164 37.33 2.42 3.95
N GLU A 165 38.49 3.06 3.74
CA GLU A 165 38.59 4.51 3.56
C GLU A 165 37.86 5.00 2.29
N MET A 166 37.73 4.15 1.28
CA MET A 166 37.06 4.52 0.03
C MET A 166 35.55 4.40 0.10
N VAL A 167 35.05 3.32 0.70
CA VAL A 167 33.63 2.98 0.61
C VAL A 167 32.81 3.48 1.79
N LYS A 168 33.40 3.58 3.00
CA LYS A 168 32.64 3.86 4.23
C LYS A 168 31.76 5.12 4.14
N ASP A 169 32.34 6.26 3.79
CA ASP A 169 31.60 7.53 3.72
C ASP A 169 30.51 7.52 2.64
N ARG A 170 30.75 6.79 1.54
CA ARG A 170 29.80 6.66 0.43
C ARG A 170 28.65 5.74 0.75
N ALA A 171 28.91 4.63 1.43
CA ALA A 171 27.88 3.73 1.93
C ALA A 171 27.01 4.45 2.97
N ILE A 172 27.60 5.21 3.88
CA ILE A 172 26.85 6.04 4.84
C ILE A 172 25.98 7.06 4.10
N GLN A 173 26.55 7.78 3.13
CA GLN A 173 25.80 8.76 2.33
C GLN A 173 24.59 8.12 1.63
N LEU A 174 24.76 6.94 1.03
CA LEU A 174 23.69 6.18 0.40
C LEU A 174 22.56 5.90 1.41
N PHE A 175 22.88 5.33 2.57
CA PHE A 175 21.87 4.95 3.56
C PHE A 175 21.23 6.14 4.29
N ASN A 176 21.90 7.29 4.38
CA ASN A 176 21.31 8.52 4.94
C ASN A 176 20.04 8.97 4.20
N PHE A 177 19.92 8.66 2.91
CA PHE A 177 18.69 8.95 2.17
C PHE A 177 17.51 8.09 2.65
N ALA A 178 17.72 6.78 2.88
CA ALA A 178 16.71 5.90 3.46
C ALA A 178 16.32 6.32 4.88
N GLU A 179 17.30 6.75 5.68
CA GLU A 179 17.05 7.32 7.01
C GLU A 179 16.20 8.60 6.93
N ALA A 180 16.51 9.50 5.99
CA ALA A 180 15.75 10.73 5.78
C ALA A 180 14.29 10.44 5.38
N ILE A 181 14.05 9.43 4.54
CA ILE A 181 12.70 8.97 4.17
C ILE A 181 11.91 8.57 5.43
N GLY A 182 12.51 7.75 6.30
CA GLY A 182 11.87 7.32 7.56
C GLY A 182 11.55 8.46 8.53
N LYS A 183 12.29 9.58 8.45
CA LYS A 183 12.10 10.78 9.30
C LYS A 183 11.25 11.89 8.64
N SER A 184 10.77 11.68 7.42
CA SER A 184 10.06 12.70 6.62
C SER A 184 8.57 12.84 7.00
N ARG A 185 7.85 13.79 6.38
CA ARG A 185 6.39 13.98 6.56
C ARG A 185 5.62 12.71 6.15
N ARG A 186 4.47 12.49 6.78
CA ARG A 186 3.80 11.18 6.84
C ARG A 186 2.36 11.16 6.27
N PRO A 187 2.10 11.56 5.02
CA PRO A 187 0.78 11.35 4.44
C PRO A 187 0.57 9.84 4.14
N PRO A 188 -0.68 9.34 4.18
CA PRO A 188 -1.00 7.92 4.00
C PRO A 188 -0.37 7.28 2.75
N GLN A 189 -0.33 8.03 1.64
CA GLN A 189 0.19 7.57 0.36
C GLN A 189 1.67 7.13 0.41
N ARG A 190 2.46 7.61 1.40
CA ARG A 190 3.87 7.23 1.53
C ARG A 190 4.09 5.83 2.07
N LEU A 191 3.08 5.24 2.72
CA LEU A 191 3.22 3.93 3.38
C LEU A 191 3.84 2.91 2.43
N PHE A 192 3.30 2.79 1.21
CA PHE A 192 3.72 1.77 0.26
C PHE A 192 5.17 1.91 -0.19
N LYS A 193 5.64 3.15 -0.42
CA LYS A 193 7.04 3.40 -0.78
C LYS A 193 8.00 3.18 0.39
N ILE A 194 7.58 3.47 1.62
CA ILE A 194 8.36 3.14 2.83
C ILE A 194 8.49 1.63 2.98
N LEU A 195 7.42 0.87 2.76
CA LEU A 195 7.43 -0.59 2.80
C LEU A 195 8.33 -1.17 1.70
N GLU A 196 8.32 -0.57 0.51
CA GLU A 196 9.20 -0.96 -0.60
C GLU A 196 10.67 -0.78 -0.22
N VAL A 197 11.05 0.39 0.31
CA VAL A 197 12.41 0.67 0.80
C VAL A 197 12.78 -0.28 1.93
N HIS A 198 11.89 -0.51 2.89
CA HIS A 198 12.12 -1.44 4.00
C HIS A 198 12.42 -2.86 3.48
N LYS A 199 11.59 -3.37 2.57
CA LYS A 199 11.77 -4.71 1.98
C LYS A 199 13.11 -4.80 1.25
N LYS A 200 13.41 -3.86 0.36
CA LYS A 200 14.65 -3.87 -0.42
C LYS A 200 15.90 -3.71 0.43
N LEU A 201 15.87 -2.86 1.46
CA LEU A 201 16.98 -2.73 2.38
C LEU A 201 17.18 -3.99 3.22
N SER A 202 16.09 -4.64 3.65
CA SER A 202 16.14 -5.93 4.36
C SER A 202 16.73 -7.03 3.49
N ASP A 203 16.34 -7.10 2.21
CA ASP A 203 16.89 -8.06 1.23
C ASP A 203 18.38 -7.81 0.97
N LEU A 204 18.84 -6.56 1.10
CA LEU A 204 20.24 -6.17 0.92
C LEU A 204 21.13 -6.44 2.14
N LEU A 205 20.58 -6.58 3.35
CA LEU A 205 21.37 -6.75 4.58
C LEU A 205 22.39 -7.91 4.53
N PRO A 206 22.06 -9.11 4.03
CA PRO A 206 23.05 -10.20 3.92
C PRO A 206 24.22 -9.85 3.01
N TYR A 207 23.96 -9.12 1.92
CA TYR A 207 24.98 -8.65 1.00
C TYR A 207 25.86 -7.57 1.63
N ILE A 208 25.25 -6.64 2.38
CA ILE A 208 25.96 -5.63 3.17
C ILE A 208 26.87 -6.34 4.19
N ASP A 209 26.36 -7.31 4.95
CA ASP A 209 27.16 -8.06 5.92
C ASP A 209 28.35 -8.78 5.24
N SER A 210 28.12 -9.38 4.06
CA SER A 210 29.18 -10.06 3.29
C SER A 210 30.24 -9.11 2.73
N ALA A 211 29.83 -7.94 2.23
CA ALA A 211 30.73 -6.94 1.69
C ALA A 211 31.55 -6.27 2.80
N PHE A 212 30.94 -6.04 3.96
CA PHE A 212 31.46 -5.23 5.06
C PHE A 212 31.87 -6.05 6.31
N ARG A 213 32.36 -7.27 6.13
CA ARG A 213 32.78 -8.18 7.23
C ARG A 213 33.87 -7.64 8.16
N SER A 214 34.64 -6.63 7.74
CA SER A 214 35.73 -6.08 8.56
C SER A 214 35.20 -5.28 9.76
N LYS A 215 35.92 -5.34 10.89
CA LYS A 215 35.52 -4.64 12.13
C LYS A 215 35.37 -3.11 11.93
N SER A 216 36.13 -2.52 11.01
CA SER A 216 36.10 -1.09 10.67
C SER A 216 34.83 -0.67 9.92
N LEU A 217 34.19 -1.61 9.20
CA LEU A 217 33.00 -1.37 8.38
C LEU A 217 31.71 -1.87 9.03
N ARG A 218 31.80 -2.51 10.19
CA ARG A 218 30.62 -2.92 10.96
C ARG A 218 29.65 -1.78 11.23
N SER A 219 30.17 -0.56 11.46
CA SER A 219 29.36 0.65 11.59
C SER A 219 28.43 0.94 10.40
N VAL A 220 28.80 0.54 9.17
CA VAL A 220 27.95 0.68 7.97
C VAL A 220 26.79 -0.31 8.02
N PHE A 221 27.06 -1.55 8.41
CA PHE A 221 26.02 -2.56 8.60
C PHE A 221 25.06 -2.15 9.73
N ASP A 222 25.59 -1.76 10.88
CA ASP A 222 24.77 -1.35 12.03
C ASP A 222 23.90 -0.13 11.69
N HIS A 223 24.42 0.81 10.88
CA HIS A 223 23.64 1.94 10.35
C HIS A 223 22.50 1.47 9.44
N ALA A 224 22.79 0.62 8.45
CA ALA A 224 21.77 0.09 7.54
C ALA A 224 20.70 -0.73 8.29
N ALA A 225 21.11 -1.57 9.23
CA ALA A 225 20.21 -2.35 10.07
C ALA A 225 19.37 -1.44 10.99
N GLY A 226 19.95 -0.37 11.51
CA GLY A 226 19.27 0.62 12.36
C GLY A 226 18.20 1.46 11.64
N ILE A 227 18.20 1.49 10.30
CA ILE A 227 17.18 2.18 9.50
C ILE A 227 15.88 1.36 9.42
N LEU A 228 15.95 0.02 9.40
CA LEU A 228 14.76 -0.82 9.27
C LEU A 228 13.74 -0.59 10.40
N PRO A 229 14.10 -0.56 11.70
CA PRO A 229 13.18 -0.23 12.77
C PRO A 229 12.56 1.17 12.64
N GLN A 230 13.31 2.15 12.09
CA GLN A 230 12.81 3.50 11.88
C GLN A 230 11.75 3.54 10.76
N LEU A 231 11.97 2.82 9.67
CA LEU A 231 11.00 2.66 8.59
C LEU A 231 9.75 1.91 9.08
N ALA A 232 9.94 0.87 9.89
CA ALA A 232 8.85 0.13 10.54
C ALA A 232 7.99 1.03 11.43
N GLU A 233 8.64 1.85 12.25
CA GLU A 233 7.96 2.82 13.11
C GLU A 233 7.23 3.88 12.29
N SER A 234 7.83 4.37 11.21
CA SER A 234 7.13 5.30 10.31
C SER A 234 5.90 4.66 9.68
N ALA A 235 5.96 3.38 9.28
CA ALA A 235 4.82 2.65 8.73
C ALA A 235 3.69 2.52 9.77
N ARG A 236 4.00 2.14 11.02
CA ARG A 236 3.03 2.07 12.12
C ARG A 236 2.36 3.41 12.39
N ARG A 237 3.14 4.51 12.41
CA ARG A 237 2.60 5.86 12.62
C ARG A 237 1.72 6.34 11.47
N ILE A 238 2.04 5.97 10.23
CA ILE A 238 1.19 6.29 9.08
C ILE A 238 -0.13 5.53 9.17
N LEU A 239 -0.12 4.26 9.57
CA LEU A 239 -1.34 3.49 9.79
C LEU A 239 -2.23 4.12 10.86
N LEU A 240 -1.66 4.46 12.02
CA LEU A 240 -2.40 5.15 13.08
C LEU A 240 -2.92 6.52 12.64
N GLY A 241 -2.12 7.27 11.87
CA GLY A 241 -2.54 8.53 11.27
C GLY A 241 -3.73 8.34 10.33
N PHE A 242 -3.69 7.31 9.49
CA PHE A 242 -4.79 6.97 8.59
C PHE A 242 -6.07 6.57 9.33
N GLU A 243 -5.97 5.77 10.39
CA GLU A 243 -7.13 5.45 11.26
C GLU A 243 -7.77 6.71 11.82
N ASN A 244 -6.96 7.64 12.32
CA ASN A 244 -7.43 8.93 12.83
C ASN A 244 -8.01 9.80 11.72
N ASP A 245 -7.43 9.82 10.52
CA ASP A 245 -7.94 10.58 9.38
C ASP A 245 -9.33 10.05 8.95
N VAL A 246 -9.53 8.73 8.97
CA VAL A 246 -10.86 8.13 8.69
C VAL A 246 -11.85 8.44 9.81
N LEU A 247 -11.40 8.39 11.07
CA LEU A 247 -12.22 8.75 12.23
C LEU A 247 -12.63 10.22 12.21
N HIS A 248 -11.74 11.11 11.78
CA HIS A 248 -11.95 12.56 11.75
C HIS A 248 -12.31 13.08 10.36
N GLU A 249 -12.81 12.24 9.46
CA GLU A 249 -13.25 12.70 8.15
C GLU A 249 -14.39 13.74 8.31
N LEU A 250 -14.06 15.03 8.16
CA LEU A 250 -14.96 16.17 8.35
C LEU A 250 -15.75 16.53 7.08
N SER A 251 -15.84 15.65 6.07
CA SER A 251 -16.56 16.04 4.86
C SER A 251 -18.04 16.22 5.17
N ASP A 252 -18.58 17.40 4.89
CA ASP A 252 -20.03 17.64 4.90
C ASP A 252 -20.72 17.03 3.66
N PHE A 253 -19.96 16.37 2.78
CA PHE A 253 -20.52 15.72 1.61
C PHE A 253 -21.47 14.60 2.03
N VAL A 254 -22.75 14.76 1.69
CA VAL A 254 -23.79 13.76 1.81
C VAL A 254 -24.28 13.46 0.40
N HIS A 255 -24.24 12.19 0.00
CA HIS A 255 -24.69 11.82 -1.33
C HIS A 255 -26.22 11.91 -1.38
N HIS A 256 -26.78 13.00 -1.90
CA HIS A 256 -28.23 13.28 -1.87
C HIS A 256 -29.15 12.13 -2.38
N ARG A 257 -28.62 11.23 -3.23
CA ARG A 257 -29.34 10.06 -3.76
C ARG A 257 -29.01 8.72 -3.10
N GLY A 258 -28.32 8.71 -1.96
CA GLY A 258 -27.99 7.49 -1.20
C GLY A 258 -26.91 6.59 -1.82
N GLY A 259 -26.08 7.10 -2.74
CA GLY A 259 -25.04 6.32 -3.41
C GLY A 259 -23.82 6.01 -2.54
N ILE A 260 -22.79 5.42 -3.15
CA ILE A 260 -21.52 5.09 -2.47
C ILE A 260 -20.77 6.39 -2.13
N HIS A 261 -20.38 6.55 -0.88
CA HIS A 261 -19.63 7.69 -0.38
C HIS A 261 -18.18 7.67 -0.90
N PRO A 262 -17.57 8.81 -1.27
CA PRO A 262 -16.18 8.87 -1.70
C PRO A 262 -15.19 8.30 -0.68
N THR A 263 -15.39 8.56 0.61
CA THR A 263 -14.58 7.98 1.69
C THR A 263 -14.59 6.45 1.68
N THR A 264 -15.74 5.84 1.42
CA THR A 264 -15.84 4.37 1.29
C THR A 264 -14.91 3.87 0.19
N LYS A 265 -14.91 4.52 -0.98
CA LYS A 265 -14.02 4.15 -2.08
C LYS A 265 -12.55 4.38 -1.72
N TYR A 266 -12.23 5.51 -1.12
CA TYR A 266 -10.86 5.86 -0.72
C TYR A 266 -10.29 4.86 0.30
N VAL A 267 -11.04 4.57 1.37
CA VAL A 267 -10.64 3.63 2.42
C VAL A 267 -10.48 2.23 1.86
N MET A 268 -11.47 1.75 1.08
CA MET A 268 -11.39 0.41 0.50
C MET A 268 -10.22 0.27 -0.47
N ASN A 269 -9.98 1.27 -1.33
CA ASN A 269 -8.82 1.26 -2.22
C ASN A 269 -7.51 1.21 -1.43
N TYR A 270 -7.42 1.95 -0.32
CA TYR A 270 -6.22 1.98 0.52
C TYR A 270 -5.96 0.62 1.19
N ILE A 271 -6.96 0.01 1.83
CA ILE A 271 -6.78 -1.31 2.48
C ILE A 271 -6.51 -2.43 1.47
N ILE A 272 -7.08 -2.36 0.25
CA ILE A 272 -6.74 -3.29 -0.83
C ILE A 272 -5.26 -3.15 -1.19
N HIS A 273 -4.74 -1.92 -1.34
CA HIS A 273 -3.32 -1.71 -1.60
C HIS A 273 -2.45 -2.21 -0.43
N MET A 274 -2.88 -2.04 0.82
CA MET A 274 -2.18 -2.62 1.98
C MET A 274 -2.10 -4.14 1.92
N SER A 275 -3.15 -4.82 1.44
CA SER A 275 -3.16 -6.29 1.34
C SER A 275 -2.04 -6.84 0.44
N HIS A 276 -1.60 -6.09 -0.59
CA HIS A 276 -0.46 -6.47 -1.42
C HIS A 276 0.88 -6.51 -0.66
N PHE A 277 0.95 -5.86 0.51
CA PHE A 277 2.11 -5.86 1.39
C PHE A 277 1.90 -6.72 2.65
N LYS A 278 0.91 -7.65 2.65
CA LYS A 278 0.53 -8.51 3.78
C LYS A 278 1.73 -9.05 4.55
N GLU A 279 2.66 -9.72 3.88
CA GLU A 279 3.81 -10.37 4.52
C GLU A 279 4.73 -9.38 5.26
N THR A 280 4.99 -8.23 4.63
CA THR A 280 5.85 -7.19 5.21
C THR A 280 5.12 -6.52 6.37
N LEU A 281 3.87 -6.12 6.17
CA LEU A 281 3.06 -5.47 7.18
C LEU A 281 2.79 -6.36 8.40
N THR A 282 2.62 -7.66 8.21
CA THR A 282 2.44 -8.63 9.31
C THR A 282 3.66 -8.66 10.23
N LYS A 283 4.86 -8.47 9.69
CA LYS A 283 6.09 -8.41 10.49
C LYS A 283 6.28 -7.06 11.19
N LEU A 284 5.79 -5.96 10.60
CA LEU A 284 6.02 -4.60 11.09
C LEU A 284 4.96 -4.11 12.08
N ILE A 285 3.72 -4.57 11.92
CA ILE A 285 2.58 -4.22 12.77
C ILE A 285 2.42 -5.31 13.81
N ILE A 286 2.91 -5.01 15.02
CA ILE A 286 2.93 -5.93 16.16
C ILE A 286 2.00 -5.51 17.30
N SER A 287 1.61 -4.24 17.33
CA SER A 287 0.71 -3.67 18.33
C SER A 287 -0.73 -3.78 17.85
N MET A 288 -1.66 -4.09 18.75
CA MET A 288 -3.10 -4.04 18.47
C MET A 288 -3.60 -2.59 18.32
N PRO A 289 -4.76 -2.36 17.69
CA PRO A 289 -5.38 -1.05 17.62
C PRO A 289 -5.59 -0.42 19.01
N SER A 290 -5.21 0.85 19.17
CA SER A 290 -5.31 1.59 20.43
C SER A 290 -6.74 2.09 20.67
N LYS A 291 -7.56 1.27 21.32
CA LYS A 291 -8.99 1.54 21.58
C LYS A 291 -9.23 2.69 22.57
N GLU A 292 -8.31 2.90 23.50
CA GLU A 292 -8.39 3.92 24.55
C GLU A 292 -8.07 5.32 24.02
N GLU A 293 -7.12 5.44 23.09
CA GLU A 293 -6.86 6.69 22.39
C GLU A 293 -8.09 7.04 21.53
N ASN A 294 -8.63 6.10 20.76
CA ASN A 294 -9.77 6.36 19.89
C ASN A 294 -11.08 6.74 20.62
N ARG A 295 -11.33 6.20 21.83
CA ARG A 295 -12.45 6.65 22.70
C ARG A 295 -12.33 8.11 23.12
N ARG A 296 -11.11 8.63 23.30
CA ARG A 296 -10.90 10.03 23.68
C ARG A 296 -11.20 11.01 22.54
N TYR A 297 -11.21 10.53 21.29
CA TYR A 297 -11.26 11.38 20.11
C TYR A 297 -12.63 11.40 19.39
N SER A 298 -13.59 10.53 19.75
CA SER A 298 -14.95 10.61 19.22
C SER A 298 -16.00 10.10 20.22
N ASN A 299 -16.91 11.00 20.61
CA ASN A 299 -18.07 10.68 21.47
C ASN A 299 -19.08 9.72 20.79
N ASP A 300 -18.91 9.46 19.49
CA ASP A 300 -19.80 8.58 18.72
C ASP A 300 -19.42 7.09 18.82
N LEU A 301 -18.22 6.76 19.28
CA LEU A 301 -17.77 5.38 19.52
C LEU A 301 -18.35 4.88 20.84
N THR A 302 -19.35 4.00 20.79
CA THR A 302 -19.95 3.44 22.01
C THR A 302 -19.12 2.30 22.58
N ILE A 303 -19.36 1.96 23.85
CA ILE A 303 -18.72 0.80 24.49
C ILE A 303 -19.07 -0.50 23.74
N LEU A 304 -20.32 -0.62 23.28
CA LEU A 304 -20.83 -1.77 22.55
C LEU A 304 -20.12 -1.95 21.21
N ASP A 305 -19.90 -0.88 20.46
CA ASP A 305 -19.17 -0.93 19.18
C ASP A 305 -17.76 -1.51 19.37
N ILE A 306 -17.09 -1.14 20.46
CA ILE A 306 -15.72 -1.59 20.77
C ILE A 306 -15.69 -3.05 21.23
N GLU A 307 -16.66 -3.47 22.05
CA GLU A 307 -16.79 -4.86 22.51
C GLU A 307 -17.09 -5.79 21.33
N GLU A 308 -17.95 -5.34 20.42
CA GLU A 308 -18.31 -6.10 19.22
C GLU A 308 -17.09 -6.33 18.31
N ILE A 309 -16.24 -5.32 18.11
CA ILE A 309 -15.00 -5.48 17.34
C ILE A 309 -13.98 -6.34 18.10
N ALA A 310 -13.88 -6.18 19.42
CA ALA A 310 -12.96 -6.97 20.25
C ALA A 310 -13.21 -8.48 20.14
N GLN A 311 -14.42 -8.90 19.78
CA GLN A 311 -14.73 -10.29 19.48
C GLN A 311 -14.05 -10.77 18.20
N PHE A 312 -14.05 -9.96 17.13
CA PHE A 312 -13.43 -10.30 15.84
C PHE A 312 -11.90 -10.18 15.84
N GLU A 313 -11.36 -9.37 16.74
CA GLU A 313 -9.91 -9.24 16.93
C GLU A 313 -9.32 -10.34 17.81
N ARG A 314 -10.14 -11.02 18.61
CA ARG A 314 -9.68 -12.06 19.54
C ARG A 314 -9.02 -13.16 18.71
N GLU A 315 -7.80 -13.55 19.09
CA GLU A 315 -6.98 -14.57 18.42
C GLU A 315 -6.42 -14.18 17.03
N ARG A 316 -6.61 -12.94 16.57
CA ARG A 316 -6.01 -12.46 15.31
C ARG A 316 -4.65 -11.81 15.51
N ASN A 317 -3.86 -11.84 14.44
CA ASN A 317 -2.67 -11.00 14.31
C ASN A 317 -3.07 -9.52 14.24
N ALA A 318 -2.14 -8.64 14.62
CA ALA A 318 -2.38 -7.21 14.73
C ALA A 318 -2.83 -6.54 13.41
N LEU A 319 -2.23 -6.90 12.27
CA LEU A 319 -2.59 -6.31 10.98
C LEU A 319 -4.07 -6.56 10.59
N PRO A 320 -4.58 -7.81 10.56
CA PRO A 320 -6.02 -8.07 10.45
C PRO A 320 -6.90 -7.24 11.38
N ALA A 321 -6.52 -7.13 12.66
CA ALA A 321 -7.26 -6.34 13.64
C ALA A 321 -7.34 -4.86 13.23
N HIS A 322 -6.23 -4.26 12.79
CA HIS A 322 -6.22 -2.89 12.28
C HIS A 322 -7.10 -2.71 11.03
N LEU A 323 -7.12 -3.67 10.10
CA LEU A 323 -7.98 -3.57 8.91
C LEU A 323 -9.47 -3.65 9.26
N ILE A 324 -9.85 -4.58 10.14
CA ILE A 324 -11.21 -4.70 10.66
C ILE A 324 -11.62 -3.42 11.39
N TRP A 325 -10.71 -2.88 12.22
CA TRP A 325 -10.92 -1.62 12.93
C TRP A 325 -11.16 -0.44 11.98
N ILE A 326 -10.37 -0.30 10.92
CA ILE A 326 -10.57 0.73 9.88
C ILE A 326 -11.94 0.60 9.21
N ILE A 327 -12.33 -0.62 8.81
CA ILE A 327 -13.63 -0.88 8.19
C ILE A 327 -14.77 -0.52 9.15
N HIS A 328 -14.62 -0.86 10.43
CA HIS A 328 -15.62 -0.53 11.44
C HIS A 328 -15.73 0.99 11.67
N ILE A 329 -14.60 1.72 11.77
CA ILE A 329 -14.64 3.19 11.87
C ILE A 329 -15.38 3.78 10.67
N LEU A 330 -15.09 3.30 9.46
CA LEU A 330 -15.78 3.72 8.26
C LEU A 330 -17.30 3.49 8.38
N GLN A 331 -17.75 2.32 8.84
CA GLN A 331 -19.16 2.04 9.06
C GLN A 331 -19.82 2.99 10.07
N LEU A 332 -19.16 3.26 11.20
CA LEU A 332 -19.67 4.19 12.21
C LEU A 332 -19.81 5.60 11.62
N LYS A 333 -18.83 6.06 10.85
CA LYS A 333 -18.87 7.37 10.18
C LYS A 333 -20.01 7.45 9.17
N LEU A 334 -20.20 6.42 8.37
CA LEU A 334 -21.34 6.33 7.46
C LEU A 334 -22.67 6.35 8.22
N LYS A 335 -22.77 5.66 9.37
CA LYS A 335 -23.97 5.66 10.22
C LYS A 335 -24.26 7.03 10.84
N ILE A 336 -23.23 7.79 11.19
CA ILE A 336 -23.42 9.19 11.64
C ILE A 336 -23.92 10.04 10.48
N LYS A 337 -23.29 9.94 9.30
CA LYS A 337 -23.71 10.66 8.09
C LYS A 337 -25.12 10.28 7.65
N SER A 338 -25.54 9.03 7.83
CA SER A 338 -26.89 8.59 7.46
C SER A 338 -27.99 9.29 8.27
N LYS A 339 -27.68 9.85 9.45
CA LYS A 339 -28.63 10.63 10.25
C LYS A 339 -28.96 12.00 9.64
N SER A 340 -28.20 12.45 8.65
CA SER A 340 -28.48 13.71 7.93
C SER A 340 -29.58 13.59 6.88
N TYR A 341 -29.98 12.37 6.51
CA TYR A 341 -31.12 12.17 5.61
C TYR A 341 -32.44 12.31 6.37
N ASN A 342 -33.35 13.10 5.82
CA ASN A 342 -34.70 13.25 6.38
C ASN A 342 -35.55 11.97 6.21
N ASP A 343 -35.28 11.19 5.17
CA ASP A 343 -35.98 9.95 4.87
C ASP A 343 -35.20 8.74 5.41
N THR A 344 -35.83 8.00 6.33
CA THR A 344 -35.26 6.80 6.96
C THR A 344 -34.92 5.71 5.95
N SER A 345 -35.75 5.52 4.92
CA SER A 345 -35.51 4.51 3.89
C SER A 345 -34.35 4.89 2.99
N LEU A 346 -34.15 6.19 2.72
CA LEU A 346 -32.95 6.68 2.03
C LEU A 346 -31.68 6.49 2.88
N ALA A 347 -31.76 6.73 4.20
CA ALA A 347 -30.65 6.48 5.12
C ALA A 347 -30.24 4.99 5.14
N LEU A 348 -31.23 4.09 5.17
CA LEU A 348 -31.01 2.63 5.08
C LEU A 348 -30.37 2.25 3.74
N LEU A 349 -30.86 2.81 2.63
CA LEU A 349 -30.31 2.57 1.30
C LEU A 349 -28.85 3.03 1.18
N PHE A 350 -28.53 4.20 1.74
CA PHE A 350 -27.17 4.70 1.82
C PHE A 350 -26.25 3.75 2.58
N MET A 351 -26.67 3.27 3.75
CA MET A 351 -25.89 2.31 4.54
C MET A 351 -25.69 1.00 3.79
N MET A 352 -26.75 0.44 3.19
CA MET A 352 -26.67 -0.79 2.39
C MET A 352 -25.69 -0.66 1.23
N ASN A 353 -25.80 0.41 0.43
CA ASN A 353 -24.93 0.63 -0.72
C ASN A 353 -23.45 0.67 -0.33
N ASN A 354 -23.12 1.33 0.78
CA ASN A 354 -21.74 1.46 1.21
C ASN A 354 -21.20 0.17 1.83
N VAL A 355 -21.97 -0.50 2.70
CA VAL A 355 -21.52 -1.78 3.31
C VAL A 355 -21.46 -2.89 2.26
N HIS A 356 -22.41 -2.95 1.33
CA HIS A 356 -22.37 -3.90 0.21
C HIS A 356 -21.13 -3.67 -0.67
N TYR A 357 -20.77 -2.41 -0.94
CA TYR A 357 -19.53 -2.11 -1.65
C TYR A 357 -18.28 -2.60 -0.91
N VAL A 358 -18.24 -2.48 0.43
CA VAL A 358 -17.16 -3.03 1.25
C VAL A 358 -17.10 -4.55 1.12
N VAL A 359 -18.22 -5.25 1.26
CA VAL A 359 -18.32 -6.72 1.10
C VAL A 359 -17.79 -7.15 -0.27
N GLN A 360 -18.27 -6.50 -1.34
CA GLN A 360 -17.85 -6.80 -2.71
C GLN A 360 -16.34 -6.61 -2.88
N LYS A 361 -15.78 -5.52 -2.36
CA LYS A 361 -14.34 -5.23 -2.47
C LYS A 361 -13.47 -6.21 -1.70
N ILE A 362 -13.95 -6.74 -0.57
CA ILE A 362 -13.27 -7.82 0.16
C ILE A 362 -13.33 -9.12 -0.65
N GLN A 363 -14.50 -9.47 -1.21
CA GLN A 363 -14.67 -10.68 -2.03
C GLN A 363 -13.86 -10.66 -3.33
N GLU A 364 -13.68 -9.47 -3.93
CA GLU A 364 -12.85 -9.29 -5.14
C GLU A 364 -11.34 -9.45 -4.87
N SER A 365 -10.89 -9.35 -3.61
CA SER A 365 -9.48 -9.50 -3.22
C SER A 365 -9.28 -10.72 -2.31
N PRO A 366 -8.82 -11.86 -2.85
CA PRO A 366 -8.62 -13.08 -2.05
C PRO A 366 -7.69 -12.88 -0.85
N VAL A 367 -6.63 -12.09 -1.03
CA VAL A 367 -5.65 -11.78 0.03
C VAL A 367 -6.30 -10.97 1.15
N LEU A 368 -7.12 -9.97 0.80
CA LEU A 368 -7.86 -9.19 1.80
C LEU A 368 -8.93 -10.04 2.49
N GLY A 369 -9.67 -10.85 1.73
CA GLY A 369 -10.64 -11.81 2.26
C GLY A 369 -10.05 -12.73 3.32
N GLU A 370 -8.90 -13.33 3.04
CA GLU A 370 -8.18 -14.19 3.99
C GLU A 370 -7.77 -13.43 5.27
N MET A 371 -7.32 -12.17 5.14
CA MET A 371 -6.92 -11.36 6.29
C MET A 371 -8.13 -10.96 7.16
N ILE A 372 -9.24 -10.58 6.52
CA ILE A 372 -10.46 -10.16 7.20
C ILE A 372 -11.18 -11.35 7.85
N GLY A 373 -11.17 -12.52 7.22
CA GLY A 373 -11.83 -13.74 7.68
C GLY A 373 -13.33 -13.80 7.35
N ASP A 374 -13.82 -15.03 7.19
CA ASP A 374 -15.19 -15.32 6.76
C ASP A 374 -16.24 -14.90 7.81
N ASP A 375 -15.90 -14.98 9.09
CA ASP A 375 -16.72 -14.56 10.23
C ASP A 375 -17.09 -13.07 10.18
N TYR A 376 -16.10 -12.19 9.97
CA TYR A 376 -16.37 -10.76 9.87
C TYR A 376 -17.02 -10.41 8.53
N LEU A 377 -16.62 -11.08 7.44
CA LEU A 377 -17.25 -10.90 6.13
C LEU A 377 -18.74 -11.29 6.16
N GLU A 378 -19.09 -12.39 6.83
CA GLU A 378 -20.47 -12.84 6.98
C GLU A 378 -21.29 -11.86 7.82
N LYS A 379 -20.71 -11.28 8.88
CA LYS A 379 -21.35 -10.20 9.64
C LYS A 379 -21.66 -8.97 8.76
N LEU A 380 -20.73 -8.58 7.88
CA LEU A 380 -20.96 -7.47 6.95
C LEU A 380 -22.08 -7.81 5.95
N ALA A 381 -22.12 -9.06 5.46
CA ALA A 381 -23.17 -9.54 4.58
C ALA A 381 -24.53 -9.59 5.29
N ASP A 382 -24.58 -10.05 6.54
CA ASP A 382 -25.76 -10.03 7.40
C ASP A 382 -26.30 -8.63 7.61
N PHE A 383 -25.42 -7.65 7.83
CA PHE A 383 -25.82 -6.26 7.94
C PHE A 383 -26.55 -5.78 6.66
N VAL A 384 -26.06 -6.15 5.48
CA VAL A 384 -26.71 -5.80 4.21
C VAL A 384 -28.07 -6.50 4.09
N ARG A 385 -28.16 -7.80 4.42
CA ARG A 385 -29.43 -8.57 4.40
C ARG A 385 -30.47 -7.98 5.35
N GLN A 386 -30.07 -7.64 6.58
CA GLN A 386 -30.95 -6.97 7.54
C GLN A 386 -31.37 -5.58 7.04
N GLY A 387 -30.46 -4.85 6.38
CA GLY A 387 -30.76 -3.59 5.72
C GLY A 387 -31.84 -3.71 4.66
N VAL A 388 -31.81 -4.77 3.84
CA VAL A 388 -32.83 -5.05 2.80
C VAL A 388 -34.20 -5.19 3.46
N THR A 389 -34.31 -6.03 4.49
CA THR A 389 -35.56 -6.22 5.23
C THR A 389 -36.03 -4.93 5.89
N ALA A 390 -35.14 -4.20 6.58
CA ALA A 390 -35.49 -2.94 7.24
C ALA A 390 -35.97 -1.86 6.25
N TYR A 391 -35.33 -1.78 5.08
CA TYR A 391 -35.74 -0.89 4.00
C TYR A 391 -37.14 -1.23 3.49
N GLN A 392 -37.41 -2.53 3.28
CA GLN A 392 -38.72 -2.99 2.85
C GLN A 392 -39.81 -2.69 3.88
N THR A 393 -39.58 -3.00 5.15
CA THR A 393 -40.52 -2.68 6.22
C THR A 393 -40.74 -1.16 6.30
N SER A 394 -39.67 -0.36 6.28
CA SER A 394 -39.79 1.11 6.43
C SER A 394 -40.51 1.79 5.26
N THR A 395 -40.38 1.30 4.02
CA THR A 395 -41.04 1.92 2.85
C THR A 395 -42.37 1.25 2.53
N TRP A 396 -42.39 -0.08 2.43
CA TRP A 396 -43.44 -0.82 1.73
C TRP A 396 -44.49 -1.44 2.65
N GLU A 397 -44.25 -1.51 3.95
CA GLU A 397 -45.20 -2.11 4.91
C GLU A 397 -46.57 -1.40 4.88
N ALA A 398 -46.59 -0.07 4.84
CA ALA A 398 -47.83 0.70 4.73
C ALA A 398 -48.59 0.42 3.41
N ILE A 399 -47.85 0.24 2.31
CA ILE A 399 -48.40 -0.13 0.99
C ILE A 399 -48.99 -1.55 1.05
N PHE A 400 -48.26 -2.50 1.65
CA PHE A 400 -48.72 -3.87 1.82
C PHE A 400 -49.96 -3.96 2.74
N HIS A 401 -50.03 -3.14 3.79
CA HIS A 401 -51.23 -3.06 4.64
C HIS A 401 -52.47 -2.56 3.90
N CYS A 402 -52.33 -1.74 2.85
CA CYS A 402 -53.49 -1.37 2.02
C CYS A 402 -54.01 -2.54 1.19
N LEU A 403 -53.13 -3.47 0.82
CA LEU A 403 -53.46 -4.65 0.01
C LEU A 403 -53.85 -5.89 0.85
N ARG A 404 -53.50 -5.95 2.13
CA ARG A 404 -53.91 -7.06 3.02
C ARG A 404 -55.30 -6.80 3.58
N ASP A 405 -56.21 -7.74 3.31
CA ASP A 405 -57.54 -7.79 3.94
C ASP A 405 -57.41 -8.40 5.34
N GLU A 406 -56.86 -7.66 6.29
CA GLU A 406 -56.85 -8.13 7.68
C GLU A 406 -58.25 -7.97 8.28
N GLY A 407 -58.98 -9.08 8.31
CA GLY A 407 -60.25 -9.29 9.03
C GLY A 407 -60.15 -9.17 10.55
N ALA A 408 -59.30 -8.28 11.08
CA ALA A 408 -58.99 -8.17 12.50
C ALA A 408 -59.00 -6.73 13.02
N ASN A 409 -59.95 -5.89 12.58
CA ASN A 409 -60.38 -4.72 13.36
C ASN A 409 -61.80 -4.31 12.96
N GLN A 410 -62.75 -4.47 13.89
CA GLN A 410 -64.18 -4.14 13.72
C GLN A 410 -64.45 -2.67 13.32
N SER A 411 -63.43 -1.80 13.36
CA SER A 411 -63.46 -0.40 12.92
C SER A 411 -63.29 -0.20 11.40
N ARG A 412 -62.77 -1.19 10.65
CA ARG A 412 -62.52 -1.06 9.19
C ARG A 412 -63.69 -1.46 8.28
N LYS A 413 -64.86 -1.78 8.84
CA LYS A 413 -66.08 -2.13 8.07
C LYS A 413 -66.61 -1.01 7.17
N ASN A 414 -66.07 0.22 7.28
CA ASN A 414 -66.59 1.39 6.56
C ASN A 414 -65.70 1.91 5.43
N CYS A 415 -64.53 1.32 5.14
CA CYS A 415 -63.68 1.77 4.03
C CYS A 415 -63.97 0.94 2.77
N SER A 416 -64.58 1.56 1.75
CA SER A 416 -64.89 0.86 0.50
C SER A 416 -63.61 0.35 -0.17
N LEU A 417 -63.70 -0.79 -0.86
CA LEU A 417 -62.62 -1.35 -1.67
C LEU A 417 -62.00 -0.29 -2.62
N GLY A 418 -62.83 0.56 -3.21
CA GLY A 418 -62.38 1.67 -4.07
C GLY A 418 -61.56 2.73 -3.32
N GLN A 419 -61.85 3.00 -2.06
CA GLN A 419 -61.07 3.93 -1.25
C GLN A 419 -59.71 3.34 -0.85
N ARG A 420 -59.65 2.04 -0.53
CA ARG A 420 -58.39 1.31 -0.29
C ARG A 420 -57.46 1.33 -1.51
N LEU A 421 -58.01 1.09 -2.70
CA LEU A 421 -57.23 1.13 -3.96
C LEU A 421 -56.75 2.54 -4.32
N LYS A 422 -57.57 3.57 -4.06
CA LYS A 422 -57.13 4.98 -4.23
C LYS A 422 -55.96 5.32 -3.30
N THR A 423 -56.03 4.91 -2.03
CA THR A 423 -54.93 5.11 -1.07
C THR A 423 -53.68 4.33 -1.50
N PHE A 424 -53.84 3.08 -1.95
CA PHE A 424 -52.72 2.29 -2.50
C PHE A 424 -52.04 3.01 -3.67
N ASN A 425 -52.80 3.43 -4.69
CA ASN A 425 -52.24 4.10 -5.87
C ASN A 425 -51.49 5.38 -5.48
N ALA A 426 -52.08 6.21 -4.61
CA ALA A 426 -51.44 7.45 -4.16
C ALA A 426 -50.12 7.19 -3.42
N MET A 427 -50.08 6.21 -2.51
CA MET A 427 -48.86 5.86 -1.79
C MET A 427 -47.81 5.22 -2.71
N PHE A 428 -48.23 4.36 -3.63
CA PHE A 428 -47.34 3.74 -4.60
C PHE A 428 -46.73 4.78 -5.54
N GLU A 429 -47.52 5.73 -6.06
CA GLU A 429 -47.04 6.82 -6.90
C GLU A 429 -46.04 7.71 -6.16
N GLU A 430 -46.30 8.01 -4.88
CA GLU A 430 -45.41 8.84 -4.07
C GLU A 430 -44.07 8.13 -3.78
N VAL A 431 -44.12 6.85 -3.41
CA VAL A 431 -42.92 6.02 -3.23
C VAL A 431 -42.16 5.90 -4.54
N HIS A 432 -42.84 5.58 -5.65
CA HIS A 432 -42.19 5.50 -6.96
C HIS A 432 -41.52 6.82 -7.36
N ARG A 433 -42.23 7.96 -7.23
CA ARG A 433 -41.72 9.29 -7.53
C ARG A 433 -40.47 9.62 -6.72
N THR A 434 -40.50 9.33 -5.43
CA THR A 434 -39.38 9.60 -4.51
C THR A 434 -38.20 8.68 -4.81
N GLN A 435 -38.43 7.37 -4.84
CA GLN A 435 -37.40 6.36 -4.98
C GLN A 435 -36.79 6.27 -6.38
N ALA A 436 -37.49 6.72 -7.42
CA ALA A 436 -36.93 6.84 -8.76
C ALA A 436 -35.74 7.81 -8.83
N THR A 437 -35.62 8.72 -7.85
CA THR A 437 -34.47 9.64 -7.75
C THR A 437 -33.26 9.01 -7.05
N TRP A 438 -33.46 7.92 -6.32
CA TRP A 438 -32.44 7.26 -5.51
C TRP A 438 -31.50 6.40 -6.35
N SER A 439 -30.31 6.15 -5.84
CA SER A 439 -29.24 5.45 -6.55
C SER A 439 -28.84 4.20 -5.80
N VAL A 440 -28.91 3.04 -6.45
CA VAL A 440 -28.32 1.77 -5.99
C VAL A 440 -27.29 1.35 -7.03
N PRO A 441 -26.00 1.73 -6.89
CA PRO A 441 -25.02 1.55 -7.96
C PRO A 441 -24.81 0.08 -8.37
N ASP A 442 -24.76 -0.82 -7.39
CA ASP A 442 -24.57 -2.24 -7.65
C ASP A 442 -25.83 -2.88 -8.26
N LEU A 443 -25.62 -3.69 -9.31
CA LEU A 443 -26.71 -4.30 -10.06
C LEU A 443 -27.32 -5.51 -9.37
N ARG A 444 -26.53 -6.26 -8.58
CA ARG A 444 -27.00 -7.45 -7.86
C ARG A 444 -27.87 -7.03 -6.68
N LEU A 445 -27.39 -6.09 -5.85
CA LEU A 445 -28.16 -5.51 -4.76
C LEU A 445 -29.46 -4.85 -5.27
N ARG A 446 -29.37 -4.11 -6.38
CA ARG A 446 -30.57 -3.50 -6.99
C ARG A 446 -31.57 -4.55 -7.45
N LYS A 447 -31.10 -5.66 -8.02
CA LYS A 447 -31.96 -6.76 -8.44
C LYS A 447 -32.59 -7.43 -7.23
N GLU A 448 -31.82 -7.75 -6.20
CA GLU A 448 -32.30 -8.37 -4.96
C GLU A 448 -33.40 -7.53 -4.28
N LEU A 449 -33.20 -6.22 -4.15
CA LEU A 449 -34.21 -5.30 -3.63
C LEU A 449 -35.51 -5.36 -4.45
N ARG A 450 -35.39 -5.33 -5.78
CA ARG A 450 -36.57 -5.39 -6.68
C ARG A 450 -37.29 -6.72 -6.59
N ASP A 451 -36.54 -7.82 -6.64
CA ASP A 451 -37.10 -9.17 -6.58
C ASP A 451 -37.83 -9.38 -5.25
N SER A 452 -37.24 -8.91 -4.14
CA SER A 452 -37.85 -9.00 -2.82
C SER A 452 -39.13 -8.15 -2.71
N ILE A 453 -39.16 -6.92 -3.25
CA ILE A 453 -40.38 -6.09 -3.27
C ILE A 453 -41.46 -6.74 -4.15
N LEU A 454 -41.09 -7.22 -5.34
CA LEU A 454 -42.03 -7.83 -6.29
C LEU A 454 -42.64 -9.13 -5.76
N ALA A 455 -41.86 -9.92 -5.02
CA ALA A 455 -42.30 -11.17 -4.41
C ALA A 455 -43.45 -10.94 -3.42
N GLU A 456 -43.50 -9.81 -2.71
CA GLU A 456 -44.61 -9.46 -1.82
C GLU A 456 -45.72 -8.67 -2.51
N LEU A 457 -45.36 -7.70 -3.36
CA LEU A 457 -46.31 -6.79 -3.98
C LEU A 457 -47.24 -7.50 -4.98
N ILE A 458 -46.69 -8.35 -5.84
CA ILE A 458 -47.45 -8.97 -6.95
C ILE A 458 -48.53 -9.93 -6.42
N PRO A 459 -48.26 -10.85 -5.48
CA PRO A 459 -49.31 -11.70 -4.92
C PRO A 459 -50.41 -10.90 -4.23
N ALA A 460 -50.04 -9.92 -3.38
CA ALA A 460 -51.00 -9.10 -2.64
C ALA A 460 -51.91 -8.31 -3.60
N TYR A 461 -51.34 -7.70 -4.64
CA TYR A 461 -52.10 -6.94 -5.63
C TYR A 461 -53.03 -7.85 -6.46
N ARG A 462 -52.59 -9.05 -6.85
CA ARG A 462 -53.42 -10.01 -7.59
C ARG A 462 -54.65 -10.45 -6.79
N VAL A 463 -54.50 -10.68 -5.48
CA VAL A 463 -55.62 -11.05 -4.60
C VAL A 463 -56.65 -9.94 -4.53
N GLU A 464 -56.22 -8.69 -4.34
CA GLU A 464 -57.12 -7.54 -4.34
C GLU A 464 -57.84 -7.35 -5.68
N MET A 465 -57.12 -7.46 -6.81
CA MET A 465 -57.74 -7.35 -8.13
C MET A 465 -58.74 -8.46 -8.43
N ALA A 466 -58.52 -9.69 -7.93
CA ALA A 466 -59.50 -10.76 -8.01
C ALA A 466 -60.76 -10.45 -7.18
N SER A 467 -60.59 -9.87 -5.98
CA SER A 467 -61.69 -9.41 -5.12
C SER A 467 -62.53 -8.30 -5.80
N VAL A 468 -61.86 -7.33 -6.44
CA VAL A 468 -62.52 -6.30 -7.27
C VAL A 468 -63.35 -6.94 -8.37
N ARG A 469 -62.75 -7.85 -9.14
CA ARG A 469 -63.41 -8.51 -10.27
C ARG A 469 -64.65 -9.29 -9.82
N SER A 470 -64.55 -10.05 -8.72
CA SER A 470 -65.67 -10.79 -8.14
C SER A 470 -66.82 -9.87 -7.71
N LYS A 471 -66.51 -8.76 -7.03
CA LYS A 471 -67.52 -7.76 -6.63
C LYS A 471 -68.17 -7.07 -7.83
N CYS A 472 -67.42 -6.78 -8.90
CA CYS A 472 -67.97 -6.23 -10.13
C CYS A 472 -68.92 -7.22 -10.83
N LEU A 473 -68.54 -8.50 -10.93
CA LEU A 473 -69.38 -9.55 -11.50
C LEU A 473 -70.70 -9.69 -10.70
N ALA A 474 -70.62 -9.72 -9.37
CA ALA A 474 -71.78 -9.77 -8.48
C ALA A 474 -72.74 -8.58 -8.65
N VAL A 475 -72.23 -7.38 -8.93
CA VAL A 475 -73.04 -6.17 -9.20
C VAL A 475 -73.70 -6.23 -10.58
N ILE A 476 -73.09 -6.90 -11.56
CA ILE A 476 -73.60 -7.04 -12.92
C ILE A 476 -74.52 -8.27 -13.08
N GLY A 477 -74.64 -9.12 -12.05
CA GLY A 477 -75.52 -10.29 -12.05
C GLY A 477 -75.01 -11.48 -12.86
N LEU A 478 -73.68 -11.55 -13.04
CA LEU A 478 -72.93 -12.69 -13.59
C LEU A 478 -72.12 -13.34 -12.47
#